data_AF-A0A8S1BHJ9-F1
#
_entry.id   AF-A0A8S1BHJ9-F1
#
_cell.length_a   1.000
_cell.length_b   1.000
_cell.length_c   1.000
_cell.angle_alpha   90.00
_cell.angle_beta   90.00
_cell.angle_gamma   90.00
#
_symmetry.space_group_name_H-M   'P 1'
#
loop_
_entity.id
_entity.type
_entity.pdbx_description
1 polymer ?
#
loop_
_entity_poly.entity_id
_entity_poly.type
_entity_poly.pdbx_seq_one_letter_code
_entity_poly.pdbx_strand_id
1 'polypeptide(L)'
;MTKIEFTVNGQLCRVDESLPRYTSLNAYLRYTLGLSGTKSMCHEGGCGSCIVMVRAKRYTTSMVETFSVNSCLVLVFSCHGWEITTIEGVGNRNEGYSEVQKRIVEFNGTQCGYCTPGWVMQMTSLEDKNLTMAELEKSFAGNTCRCTGFRPILDAIQSFGTDASPELCQRVRDMEELSICEKKGGSCGRKCSFKSDCSDWSVVEEAKSDVSIALDFGNSKFFKVFDQEEIFDILNKHGVDSYMFIDGNTGKGIIDHFEYPRVLIDISGVKSLKGWYLDQNLVLGANVSLEDAINIFKEVSETRTEFAYLSEFVKHVELIANAPVRKIGSIAGNLMYKRAIPTYQSDLFLLFEGVGAYINVRNVNGKENKLELLDFLNYDMTGNLMINVVLPPLSSSHILRSYKIMPRNQNALAIVNAAFLLEFESKKKIKSAKIVYGNIDPEFVHATNTEKYLVGKNVFCDHTLQEAIKVLNDELLPVELPGEQSIECRKKLGLGLFYKYILNIAPSGTALNKYISGGNLLSRPVSTGKPDYQTHPSLFPLNQPINKLEAEIQASGEAMYANDLPPLPREVFGAFALSTVYSGEVDTIDVDEIMV
;
A
#
# COMPACT_ATOMS: atom_id res chain seq x y z
N MET A 1 2.43 2.79 30.40
CA MET A 1 3.90 2.57 30.43
C MET A 1 4.61 3.83 29.89
N THR A 2 5.93 3.97 30.03
CA THR A 2 6.70 5.13 29.51
C THR A 2 7.69 4.73 28.40
N LYS A 3 7.55 3.56 27.79
CA LYS A 3 8.43 3.06 26.73
C LYS A 3 7.65 2.23 25.73
N ILE A 4 8.11 2.22 24.48
CA ILE A 4 7.62 1.35 23.42
C ILE A 4 8.55 0.13 23.33
N GLU A 5 7.99 -1.06 23.45
CA GLU A 5 8.72 -2.34 23.38
C GLU A 5 8.31 -3.17 22.17
N PHE A 6 9.28 -3.77 21.48
CA PHE A 6 9.11 -4.62 20.29
C PHE A 6 10.37 -5.48 20.09
N THR A 7 10.38 -6.42 19.14
CA THR A 7 11.57 -7.22 18.82
C THR A 7 12.08 -6.94 17.41
N VAL A 8 13.41 -6.99 17.24
CA VAL A 8 14.08 -6.97 15.93
C VAL A 8 15.01 -8.17 15.86
N ASN A 9 14.80 -9.07 14.89
CA ASN A 9 15.57 -10.31 14.71
C ASN A 9 15.69 -11.11 16.02
N GLY A 10 14.57 -11.24 16.76
CA GLY A 10 14.50 -11.92 18.05
C GLY A 10 15.07 -11.15 19.25
N GLN A 11 15.71 -9.99 19.04
CA GLN A 11 16.24 -9.17 20.13
C GLN A 11 15.21 -8.14 20.62
N LEU A 12 15.03 -8.03 21.93
CA LEU A 12 14.12 -7.04 22.53
C LEU A 12 14.68 -5.63 22.40
N CYS A 13 13.90 -4.74 21.78
CA CYS A 13 14.18 -3.33 21.63
C CYS A 13 13.22 -2.50 22.50
N ARG A 14 13.73 -1.39 23.03
CA ARG A 14 12.96 -0.41 23.81
C ARG A 14 13.30 0.99 23.31
N VAL A 15 12.27 1.80 23.05
CA VAL A 15 12.44 3.21 22.69
C VAL A 15 11.63 4.10 23.63
N ASP A 16 12.20 5.25 23.97
CA ASP A 16 11.68 6.24 24.90
C ASP A 16 12.03 7.67 24.43
N GLU A 17 11.97 8.66 25.33
CA GLU A 17 12.18 10.07 24.99
C GLU A 17 13.61 10.42 24.55
N SER A 18 14.55 9.47 24.62
CA SER A 18 15.92 9.65 24.12
C SER A 18 16.04 9.75 22.59
N LEU A 19 15.01 9.33 21.84
CA LEU A 19 14.98 9.41 20.37
C LEU A 19 13.97 10.47 19.91
N PRO A 20 14.23 11.21 18.81
CA PRO A 20 13.24 12.13 18.27
C PRO A 20 11.92 11.41 17.95
N ARG A 21 10.79 11.95 18.41
CA ARG A 21 9.44 11.34 18.28
C ARG A 21 9.02 10.96 16.85
N TYR A 22 9.63 11.57 15.85
CA TYR A 22 9.38 11.34 14.42
C TYR A 22 10.35 10.32 13.77
N THR A 23 11.17 9.65 14.56
CA THR A 23 12.13 8.64 14.08
C THR A 23 11.38 7.51 13.36
N SER A 24 11.71 7.30 12.08
CA SER A 24 11.18 6.17 11.33
C SER A 24 11.82 4.86 11.78
N LEU A 25 11.13 3.75 11.60
CA LEU A 25 11.67 2.41 11.84
C LEU A 25 12.94 2.20 11.01
N ASN A 26 12.97 2.65 9.75
CA ASN A 26 14.18 2.57 8.92
C ASN A 26 15.38 3.30 9.55
N ALA A 27 15.17 4.53 10.03
CA ALA A 27 16.22 5.31 10.67
C ALA A 27 16.71 4.63 11.96
N TYR A 28 15.79 4.08 12.77
CA TYR A 28 16.15 3.34 13.98
C TYR A 28 16.98 2.09 13.68
N LEU A 29 16.55 1.25 12.72
CA LEU A 29 17.28 0.06 12.31
C LEU A 29 18.72 0.40 11.86
N ARG A 30 18.86 1.44 11.03
CA ARG A 30 20.16 1.79 10.44
C ARG A 30 21.08 2.51 11.41
N TYR A 31 20.59 3.56 12.07
CA TYR A 31 21.43 4.49 12.83
C TYR A 31 21.48 4.20 14.33
N THR A 32 20.49 3.47 14.86
CA THR A 32 20.49 3.06 16.28
C THR A 32 20.95 1.62 16.45
N LEU A 33 20.45 0.68 15.64
CA LEU A 33 20.84 -0.73 15.72
C LEU A 33 22.02 -1.12 14.82
N GLY A 34 22.43 -0.27 13.89
CA GLY A 34 23.51 -0.59 12.94
C GLY A 34 23.13 -1.63 11.88
N LEU A 35 21.85 -1.95 11.73
CA LEU A 35 21.30 -2.90 10.75
C LEU A 35 21.05 -2.19 9.42
N SER A 36 22.14 -2.00 8.66
CA SER A 36 22.16 -1.23 7.42
C SER A 36 21.64 -1.98 6.18
N GLY A 37 21.34 -3.27 6.29
CA GLY A 37 20.87 -4.09 5.18
C GLY A 37 19.54 -3.63 4.61
N THR A 38 18.62 -3.18 5.49
CA THR A 38 17.41 -2.46 5.06
C THR A 38 17.78 -1.07 4.55
N LYS A 39 17.58 -0.83 3.25
CA LYS A 39 18.08 0.38 2.57
C LYS A 39 17.09 1.55 2.65
N SER A 40 17.62 2.76 2.59
CA SER A 40 16.83 4.01 2.49
C SER A 40 16.96 4.62 1.09
N MET A 41 15.86 5.04 0.48
CA MET A 41 15.90 5.59 -0.88
C MET A 41 14.85 6.69 -1.11
N CYS A 42 13.58 6.30 -1.33
CA CYS A 42 12.53 7.25 -1.73
C CYS A 42 11.83 7.95 -0.55
N HIS A 43 11.87 7.37 0.65
CA HIS A 43 11.15 7.85 1.85
C HIS A 43 9.61 7.94 1.76
N GLU A 44 9.02 7.57 0.63
CA GLU A 44 7.59 7.68 0.33
C GLU A 44 6.86 6.33 0.18
N GLY A 45 7.54 5.20 0.43
CA GLY A 45 6.96 3.86 0.27
C GLY A 45 6.78 3.38 -1.17
N GLY A 46 7.29 4.13 -2.15
CA GLY A 46 7.15 3.82 -3.58
C GLY A 46 8.16 2.81 -4.15
N CYS A 47 9.35 2.66 -3.53
CA CYS A 47 10.45 1.88 -4.13
C CYS A 47 10.67 0.47 -3.56
N GLY A 48 10.20 0.20 -2.33
CA GLY A 48 10.31 -1.11 -1.68
C GLY A 48 11.68 -1.47 -1.10
N SER A 49 12.72 -0.64 -1.23
CA SER A 49 14.08 -0.96 -0.71
C SER A 49 14.16 -1.05 0.82
N CYS A 50 13.22 -0.41 1.51
CA CYS A 50 13.13 -0.36 2.97
C CYS A 50 12.18 -1.41 3.57
N ILE A 51 11.76 -2.41 2.78
CA ILE A 51 10.81 -3.42 3.26
C ILE A 51 11.44 -4.25 4.39
N VAL A 52 10.66 -4.44 5.44
CA VAL A 52 10.92 -5.39 6.54
C VAL A 52 9.70 -6.27 6.73
N MET A 53 9.90 -7.47 7.29
CA MET A 53 8.81 -8.35 7.67
C MET A 53 8.40 -8.06 9.11
N VAL A 54 7.10 -8.07 9.35
CA VAL A 54 6.44 -7.82 10.63
C VAL A 54 5.51 -8.98 10.92
N ARG A 55 5.56 -9.47 12.15
CA ARG A 55 4.57 -10.35 12.73
C ARG A 55 3.89 -9.61 13.88
N ALA A 56 2.58 -9.39 13.74
CA ALA A 56 1.80 -8.62 14.70
C ALA A 56 0.32 -9.03 14.69
N LYS A 57 -0.40 -8.71 15.77
CA LYS A 57 -1.84 -8.94 15.88
C LYS A 57 -2.61 -8.06 14.88
N ARG A 58 -3.47 -8.67 14.09
CA ARG A 58 -4.42 -8.02 13.18
C ARG A 58 -5.78 -8.00 13.86
N TYR A 59 -6.30 -6.81 14.15
CA TYR A 59 -7.56 -6.67 14.91
C TYR A 59 -8.81 -7.11 14.14
N THR A 60 -8.77 -7.03 12.81
CA THR A 60 -9.82 -7.49 11.89
C THR A 60 -10.06 -9.00 11.98
N THR A 61 -8.99 -9.79 12.04
CA THR A 61 -9.04 -11.26 12.16
C THR A 61 -8.84 -11.77 13.59
N SER A 62 -8.39 -10.88 14.49
CA SER A 62 -7.90 -11.22 15.84
C SER A 62 -6.76 -12.25 15.87
N MET A 63 -6.07 -12.44 14.74
CA MET A 63 -4.95 -13.37 14.61
C MET A 63 -3.62 -12.63 14.55
N VAL A 64 -2.54 -13.31 14.92
CA VAL A 64 -1.18 -12.85 14.63
C VAL A 64 -0.85 -13.23 13.20
N GLU A 65 -0.52 -12.25 12.38
CA GLU A 65 -0.22 -12.45 10.96
C GLU A 65 1.16 -11.93 10.60
N THR A 66 1.76 -12.56 9.59
CA THR A 66 3.02 -12.13 8.98
C THR A 66 2.74 -11.28 7.74
N PHE A 67 3.35 -10.10 7.71
CA PHE A 67 3.26 -9.16 6.60
C PHE A 67 4.47 -8.25 6.47
N SER A 68 4.66 -7.68 5.28
CA SER A 68 5.67 -6.66 5.01
C SER A 68 5.15 -5.23 5.22
N VAL A 69 6.07 -4.34 5.59
CA VAL A 69 5.83 -2.89 5.67
C VAL A 69 7.02 -2.11 5.08
N ASN A 70 6.78 -0.88 4.59
CA ASN A 70 7.85 0.06 4.28
C ASN A 70 8.35 0.73 5.56
N SER A 71 9.50 0.30 6.08
CA SER A 71 10.05 0.84 7.34
C SER A 71 10.31 2.36 7.32
N CYS A 72 10.43 2.99 6.15
CA CYS A 72 10.61 4.44 6.06
C CYS A 72 9.35 5.24 6.43
N LEU A 73 8.16 4.64 6.31
CA LEU A 73 6.87 5.26 6.63
C LEU A 73 6.40 4.96 8.05
N VAL A 74 6.87 3.88 8.66
CA VAL A 74 6.48 3.50 10.03
C VAL A 74 7.30 4.30 11.04
N LEU A 75 6.65 4.93 12.03
CA LEU A 75 7.35 5.49 13.18
C LEU A 75 7.77 4.36 14.12
N VAL A 76 9.00 4.40 14.63
CA VAL A 76 9.47 3.36 15.57
C VAL A 76 8.58 3.26 16.82
N PHE A 77 7.98 4.37 17.24
CA PHE A 77 7.05 4.43 18.37
C PHE A 77 5.71 3.73 18.11
N SER A 78 5.36 3.46 16.85
CA SER A 78 4.15 2.70 16.51
C SER A 78 4.34 1.19 16.55
N CYS A 79 5.59 0.71 16.62
CA CYS A 79 5.94 -0.71 16.57
C CYS A 79 5.66 -1.49 17.86
N HIS A 80 4.99 -0.92 18.87
CA HIS A 80 4.78 -1.62 20.14
C HIS A 80 4.13 -2.99 19.94
N GLY A 81 4.73 -4.03 20.52
CA GLY A 81 4.29 -5.41 20.42
C GLY A 81 4.54 -6.05 19.05
N TRP A 82 5.27 -5.40 18.14
CA TRP A 82 5.63 -6.00 16.85
C TRP A 82 6.86 -6.88 17.00
N GLU A 83 6.88 -7.92 16.18
CA GLU A 83 8.05 -8.74 15.90
C GLU A 83 8.56 -8.42 14.49
N ILE A 84 9.75 -7.84 14.40
CA ILE A 84 10.31 -7.32 13.15
C ILE A 84 11.48 -8.22 12.75
N THR A 85 11.48 -8.66 11.49
CA THR A 85 12.62 -9.35 10.87
C THR A 85 13.16 -8.49 9.75
N THR A 86 14.47 -8.23 9.78
CA THR A 86 15.21 -7.52 8.72
C THR A 86 15.98 -8.52 7.85
N ILE A 87 16.65 -8.03 6.80
CA ILE A 87 17.38 -8.89 5.87
C ILE A 87 18.50 -9.69 6.54
N GLU A 88 19.14 -9.10 7.54
CA GLU A 88 20.19 -9.72 8.34
C GLU A 88 19.67 -10.91 9.17
N GLY A 89 18.41 -10.84 9.62
CA GLY A 89 17.75 -11.89 10.40
C GLY A 89 17.15 -13.02 9.56
N VAL A 90 17.08 -12.85 8.23
CA VAL A 90 16.62 -13.90 7.30
C VAL A 90 17.73 -14.90 6.98
N GLY A 91 18.97 -14.43 6.90
CA GLY A 91 20.14 -15.26 6.59
C GLY A 91 21.34 -14.41 6.23
N ASN A 92 22.55 -14.94 6.45
CA ASN A 92 23.81 -14.22 6.29
C ASN A 92 24.98 -15.21 6.09
N ARG A 93 26.18 -14.70 5.82
CA ARG A 93 27.37 -15.56 5.60
C ARG A 93 27.75 -16.47 6.78
N ASN A 94 27.36 -16.11 8.01
CA ASN A 94 27.75 -16.84 9.22
C ASN A 94 26.75 -17.96 9.56
N GLU A 95 25.46 -17.68 9.42
CA GLU A 95 24.36 -18.59 9.79
C GLU A 95 23.83 -19.39 8.59
N GLY A 96 24.20 -18.96 7.38
CA GLY A 96 23.72 -19.52 6.12
C GLY A 96 22.68 -18.61 5.46
N TYR A 97 22.70 -18.57 4.13
CA TYR A 97 21.72 -17.83 3.35
C TYR A 97 20.38 -18.58 3.27
N SER A 98 19.29 -17.83 3.34
CA SER A 98 17.94 -18.37 3.17
C SER A 98 17.69 -18.86 1.74
N GLU A 99 16.62 -19.61 1.54
CA GLU A 99 16.25 -20.10 0.21
C GLU A 99 15.97 -18.93 -0.76
N VAL A 100 15.24 -17.90 -0.32
CA VAL A 100 15.01 -16.69 -1.11
C VAL A 100 16.33 -16.01 -1.51
N GLN A 101 17.28 -15.89 -0.57
CA GLN A 101 18.58 -15.28 -0.84
C GLN A 101 19.40 -16.09 -1.85
N LYS A 102 19.39 -17.43 -1.75
CA LYS A 102 20.06 -18.31 -2.71
C LYS A 102 19.42 -18.22 -4.10
N ARG A 103 18.09 -18.32 -4.18
CA ARG A 103 17.38 -18.27 -5.46
C ARG A 103 17.60 -16.94 -6.18
N ILE A 104 17.49 -15.81 -5.49
CA ILE A 104 17.68 -14.51 -6.16
C ILE A 104 19.11 -14.36 -6.72
N VAL A 105 20.11 -14.99 -6.09
CA VAL A 105 21.50 -15.04 -6.58
C VAL A 105 21.61 -15.95 -7.81
N GLU A 106 21.15 -17.19 -7.73
CA GLU A 106 21.24 -18.19 -8.81
C GLU A 106 20.47 -17.77 -10.07
N PHE A 107 19.37 -17.04 -9.91
CA PHE A 107 18.62 -16.46 -11.02
C PHE A 107 19.25 -15.19 -11.60
N ASN A 108 20.39 -14.72 -11.08
CA ASN A 108 21.02 -13.44 -11.45
C ASN A 108 20.09 -12.23 -11.21
N GLY A 109 19.28 -12.30 -10.15
CA GLY A 109 18.32 -11.27 -9.74
C GLY A 109 18.95 -10.04 -9.09
N THR A 110 20.28 -9.96 -9.01
CA THR A 110 21.01 -8.84 -8.41
C THR A 110 22.14 -8.32 -9.30
N GLN A 111 22.22 -6.99 -9.44
CA GLN A 111 23.30 -6.30 -10.14
C GLN A 111 23.93 -5.24 -9.22
N CYS A 112 23.35 -4.04 -9.11
CA CYS A 112 23.85 -3.04 -8.17
C CYS A 112 23.65 -3.45 -6.71
N GLY A 113 22.66 -4.30 -6.43
CA GLY A 113 22.35 -4.87 -5.10
C GLY A 113 21.49 -4.03 -4.17
N TYR A 114 21.33 -2.73 -4.44
CA TYR A 114 20.69 -1.81 -3.49
C TYR A 114 19.21 -2.13 -3.23
N CYS A 115 18.47 -2.61 -4.24
CA CYS A 115 17.07 -3.00 -4.06
C CYS A 115 16.90 -4.44 -3.56
N THR A 116 17.94 -5.29 -3.67
CA THR A 116 17.86 -6.74 -3.46
C THR A 116 17.31 -7.11 -2.08
N PRO A 117 17.74 -6.47 -0.96
CA PRO A 117 17.15 -6.73 0.35
C PRO A 117 15.63 -6.58 0.39
N GLY A 118 15.08 -5.53 -0.26
CA GLY A 118 13.63 -5.30 -0.29
C GLY A 118 12.86 -6.38 -1.06
N TRP A 119 13.45 -6.95 -2.11
CA TRP A 119 12.86 -8.08 -2.84
C TRP A 119 12.86 -9.35 -2.01
N VAL A 120 13.99 -9.66 -1.34
CA VAL A 120 14.09 -10.81 -0.45
C VAL A 120 13.08 -10.71 0.68
N MET A 121 13.04 -9.57 1.38
CA MET A 121 12.12 -9.37 2.50
C MET A 121 10.64 -9.45 2.10
N GLN A 122 10.29 -8.91 0.92
CA GLN A 122 8.93 -9.01 0.42
C GLN A 122 8.56 -10.48 0.13
N MET A 123 9.43 -11.24 -0.52
CA MET A 123 9.19 -12.67 -0.80
C MET A 123 9.12 -13.50 0.49
N THR A 124 10.04 -13.30 1.44
CA THR A 124 10.03 -13.99 2.74
C THR A 124 8.72 -13.77 3.50
N SER A 125 8.12 -12.57 3.40
CA SER A 125 6.80 -12.32 4.03
C SER A 125 5.62 -13.06 3.38
N LEU A 126 5.84 -13.75 2.26
CA LEU A 126 4.84 -14.45 1.44
C LEU A 126 5.06 -15.96 1.35
N GLU A 127 6.19 -16.51 1.84
CA GLU A 127 6.56 -17.93 1.66
C GLU A 127 5.48 -18.91 2.13
N ASP A 128 4.84 -18.64 3.27
CA ASP A 128 3.83 -19.54 3.84
C ASP A 128 2.42 -19.37 3.24
N LYS A 129 2.25 -18.51 2.22
CA LYS A 129 0.92 -18.13 1.71
C LYS A 129 0.42 -18.98 0.52
N ASN A 130 1.22 -19.91 0.01
CA ASN A 130 0.86 -20.81 -1.09
C ASN A 130 0.26 -20.08 -2.32
N LEU A 131 0.93 -19.01 -2.76
CA LEU A 131 0.46 -18.15 -3.84
C LEU A 131 0.81 -18.71 -5.23
N THR A 132 -0.02 -18.39 -6.22
CA THR A 132 0.29 -18.63 -7.64
C THR A 132 1.35 -17.64 -8.15
N MET A 133 1.99 -17.94 -9.28
CA MET A 133 2.92 -17.04 -9.96
C MET A 133 2.31 -15.66 -10.25
N ALA A 134 1.02 -15.61 -10.61
CA ALA A 134 0.31 -14.37 -10.89
C ALA A 134 0.12 -13.51 -9.62
N GLU A 135 -0.25 -14.14 -8.50
CA GLU A 135 -0.42 -13.47 -7.21
C GLU A 135 0.92 -13.00 -6.65
N LEU A 136 1.97 -13.79 -6.83
CA LEU A 136 3.34 -13.39 -6.48
C LEU A 136 3.74 -12.16 -7.30
N GLU A 137 3.69 -12.20 -8.63
CA GLU A 137 4.07 -11.04 -9.48
C GLU A 137 3.31 -9.76 -9.08
N LYS A 138 2.02 -9.86 -8.80
CA LYS A 138 1.19 -8.75 -8.30
C LYS A 138 1.67 -8.20 -6.95
N SER A 139 2.18 -9.05 -6.07
CA SER A 139 2.60 -8.70 -4.71
C SER A 139 3.87 -7.84 -4.66
N PHE A 140 4.60 -7.68 -5.77
CA PHE A 140 5.83 -6.88 -5.84
C PHE A 140 5.68 -5.55 -6.57
N ALA A 141 4.47 -5.05 -6.79
CA ALA A 141 4.25 -3.75 -7.42
C ALA A 141 4.86 -2.54 -6.67
N GLY A 142 5.23 -2.73 -5.40
CA GLY A 142 5.95 -1.75 -4.57
C GLY A 142 7.47 -1.83 -4.67
N ASN A 143 8.03 -2.80 -5.40
CA ASN A 143 9.48 -3.03 -5.50
C ASN A 143 9.98 -2.55 -6.87
N THR A 144 10.96 -1.63 -6.86
CA THR A 144 11.56 -1.10 -8.10
C THR A 144 13.01 -1.55 -8.22
N CYS A 145 13.39 -1.98 -9.43
CA CYS A 145 14.78 -2.22 -9.80
C CYS A 145 15.13 -1.42 -11.05
N ARG A 146 16.28 -0.73 -11.05
CA ARG A 146 16.76 0.05 -12.20
C ARG A 146 17.75 -0.69 -13.09
N CYS A 147 18.30 -1.82 -12.61
CA CYS A 147 19.43 -2.50 -13.25
C CYS A 147 19.02 -3.78 -13.98
N THR A 148 18.23 -4.65 -13.36
CA THR A 148 18.00 -6.02 -13.86
C THR A 148 16.98 -6.13 -14.97
N GLY A 149 16.17 -5.10 -15.21
CA GLY A 149 15.01 -5.19 -16.09
C GLY A 149 13.93 -6.15 -15.58
N PHE A 150 13.92 -6.47 -14.29
CA PHE A 150 12.97 -7.33 -13.55
C PHE A 150 12.94 -8.80 -13.91
N ARG A 151 13.18 -9.21 -15.18
CA ARG A 151 13.04 -10.61 -15.62
C ARG A 151 13.72 -11.65 -14.71
N PRO A 152 15.02 -11.55 -14.36
CA PRO A 152 15.66 -12.55 -13.49
C PRO A 152 15.06 -12.57 -12.07
N ILE A 153 14.63 -11.41 -11.56
CA ILE A 153 13.97 -11.31 -10.25
C ILE A 153 12.59 -12.00 -10.30
N LEU A 154 11.83 -11.76 -11.37
CA LEU A 154 10.53 -12.40 -11.56
C LEU A 154 10.65 -13.91 -11.74
N ASP A 155 11.66 -14.41 -12.46
CA ASP A 155 11.94 -15.85 -12.53
C ASP A 155 12.17 -16.44 -11.12
N ALA A 156 13.00 -15.77 -10.31
CA ALA A 156 13.29 -16.21 -8.94
C ALA A 156 12.03 -16.25 -8.07
N ILE A 157 11.21 -15.20 -8.11
CA ILE A 157 9.97 -15.10 -7.35
C ILE A 157 8.94 -16.13 -7.83
N GLN A 158 8.72 -16.22 -9.14
CA GLN A 158 7.76 -17.14 -9.73
C GLN A 158 8.12 -18.61 -9.46
N SER A 159 9.40 -18.92 -9.21
CA SER A 159 9.83 -20.28 -8.79
C SER A 159 9.24 -20.73 -7.44
N PHE A 160 8.71 -19.81 -6.63
CA PHE A 160 7.98 -20.12 -5.39
C PHE A 160 6.46 -20.29 -5.60
N GLY A 161 5.97 -20.07 -6.83
CA GLY A 161 4.55 -20.21 -7.14
C GLY A 161 4.08 -21.65 -7.07
N THR A 162 2.86 -21.88 -6.59
CA THR A 162 2.26 -23.23 -6.53
C THR A 162 2.03 -23.86 -7.91
N ASP A 163 1.94 -23.03 -8.95
CA ASP A 163 1.79 -23.38 -10.35
C ASP A 163 3.10 -23.22 -11.16
N ALA A 164 4.25 -23.06 -10.49
CA ALA A 164 5.55 -22.94 -11.13
C ALA A 164 5.93 -24.21 -11.91
N SER A 165 6.57 -24.05 -13.08
CA SER A 165 6.97 -25.18 -13.88
C SER A 165 8.19 -25.90 -13.27
N PRO A 166 8.31 -27.24 -13.41
CA PRO A 166 9.48 -27.97 -12.92
C PRO A 166 10.79 -27.43 -13.47
N GLU A 167 10.81 -27.00 -14.73
CA GLU A 167 12.00 -26.43 -15.38
C GLU A 167 12.41 -25.11 -14.72
N LEU A 168 11.46 -24.29 -14.27
CA LEU A 168 11.76 -23.06 -13.56
C LEU A 168 12.36 -23.38 -12.19
N CYS A 169 11.77 -24.32 -11.43
CA CYS A 169 12.25 -24.70 -10.12
C CYS A 169 13.65 -25.35 -10.17
N GLN A 170 13.92 -26.22 -11.16
CA GLN A 170 15.18 -26.96 -11.31
C GLN A 170 16.37 -26.11 -11.76
N ARG A 171 16.17 -24.84 -12.14
CA ARG A 171 17.28 -23.91 -12.43
C ARG A 171 18.13 -23.62 -11.20
N VAL A 172 17.54 -23.75 -10.01
CA VAL A 172 18.26 -23.73 -8.74
C VAL A 172 18.34 -25.16 -8.27
N ARG A 173 19.57 -25.68 -8.13
CA ARG A 173 19.77 -27.00 -7.53
C ARG A 173 19.43 -26.88 -6.04
N ASP A 174 18.53 -27.73 -5.57
CA ASP A 174 18.24 -27.80 -4.14
C ASP A 174 19.50 -28.26 -3.40
N MET A 175 19.80 -27.66 -2.24
CA MET A 175 20.88 -28.12 -1.37
C MET A 175 20.64 -29.57 -0.92
N GLU A 176 19.38 -30.00 -0.84
CA GLU A 176 18.98 -31.36 -0.50
C GLU A 176 19.21 -32.36 -1.65
N GLU A 177 19.34 -31.86 -2.89
CA GLU A 177 19.67 -32.65 -4.09
C GLU A 177 21.19 -32.83 -4.28
N LEU A 178 22.02 -32.09 -3.52
CA LEU A 178 23.44 -32.36 -3.43
C LEU A 178 23.65 -33.69 -2.70
N SER A 179 23.79 -34.76 -3.48
CA SER A 179 24.15 -36.10 -3.02
C SER A 179 25.56 -36.13 -2.42
N ILE A 180 25.76 -35.53 -1.24
CA ILE A 180 27.02 -35.57 -0.48
C ILE A 180 26.84 -36.48 0.73
N CYS A 181 26.55 -37.75 0.46
CA CYS A 181 26.91 -38.82 1.37
C CYS A 181 26.81 -40.15 0.61
N GLU A 182 27.94 -40.69 0.17
CA GLU A 182 28.02 -42.14 -0.01
C GLU A 182 27.69 -42.76 1.35
N LYS A 183 26.52 -43.40 1.45
CA LYS A 183 26.06 -44.08 2.66
C LYS A 183 27.02 -45.23 3.02
N LYS A 184 28.13 -44.92 3.69
CA LYS A 184 28.86 -45.89 4.51
C LYS A 184 28.32 -45.83 5.94
N GLY A 185 27.23 -46.58 6.15
CA GLY A 185 26.97 -47.27 7.41
C GLY A 185 26.95 -46.47 8.72
N GLY A 186 26.43 -45.24 8.74
CA GLY A 186 26.14 -44.52 9.98
C GLY A 186 24.74 -43.93 9.91
N SER A 187 23.86 -44.26 10.85
CA SER A 187 22.55 -43.62 10.99
C SER A 187 22.75 -42.13 11.20
N CYS A 188 22.34 -41.32 10.22
CA CYS A 188 22.28 -39.88 10.35
C CYS A 188 21.32 -39.54 11.50
N GLY A 189 21.88 -39.12 12.63
CA GLY A 189 21.11 -38.64 13.79
C GLY A 189 20.60 -37.20 13.65
N ARG A 190 20.73 -36.58 12.47
CA ARG A 190 20.14 -35.27 12.20
C ARG A 190 18.74 -35.49 11.65
N LYS A 191 17.74 -35.00 12.38
CA LYS A 191 16.39 -34.82 11.86
C LYS A 191 16.48 -33.85 10.68
N CYS A 192 16.59 -34.40 9.47
CA CYS A 192 16.38 -33.64 8.23
C CYS A 192 14.88 -33.39 8.10
N SER A 193 14.48 -32.30 8.73
CA SER A 193 13.23 -31.58 8.56
C SER A 193 13.36 -30.41 9.52
N PHE A 194 13.91 -29.30 9.05
CA PHE A 194 13.50 -28.03 9.62
C PHE A 194 12.06 -27.77 9.16
N LYS A 195 11.12 -28.58 9.67
CA LYS A 195 9.92 -27.97 10.21
C LYS A 195 10.45 -27.15 11.36
N SER A 196 10.45 -25.84 11.19
CA SER A 196 10.63 -24.92 12.30
C SER A 196 9.47 -25.16 13.28
N ASP A 197 9.63 -26.18 14.12
CA ASP A 197 8.94 -26.28 15.41
C ASP A 197 9.63 -25.37 16.45
N CYS A 198 10.37 -24.34 16.01
CA CYS A 198 10.82 -23.22 16.84
C CYS A 198 9.62 -22.32 17.17
N SER A 199 8.67 -22.93 17.87
CA SER A 199 7.56 -22.32 18.59
C SER A 199 8.09 -21.68 19.88
N ASP A 200 9.01 -20.73 19.73
CA ASP A 200 9.43 -19.82 20.81
C ASP A 200 9.65 -18.38 20.31
N TRP A 201 9.10 -18.06 19.12
CA TRP A 201 8.90 -16.69 18.65
C TRP A 201 7.56 -16.20 19.22
N SER A 202 7.50 -16.03 20.54
CA SER A 202 6.35 -15.37 21.16
C SER A 202 6.42 -13.90 20.76
N VAL A 203 5.46 -13.41 19.94
CA VAL A 203 5.13 -11.98 19.91
C VAL A 203 5.10 -11.55 21.36
N VAL A 204 5.98 -10.60 21.74
CA VAL A 204 6.29 -10.22 23.15
C VAL A 204 5.10 -10.57 24.03
N GLU A 205 5.17 -11.73 24.70
CA GLU A 205 4.05 -12.47 25.30
C GLU A 205 2.83 -11.58 25.53
N GLU A 206 1.83 -11.63 24.64
CA GLU A 206 0.59 -10.85 24.71
C GLU A 206 0.78 -9.53 25.48
N ALA A 207 1.61 -8.61 24.96
CA ALA A 207 1.99 -7.32 25.57
C ALA A 207 1.15 -7.02 26.82
N LYS A 208 1.66 -7.43 27.99
CA LYS A 208 0.87 -7.56 29.22
C LYS A 208 0.11 -6.25 29.48
N SER A 209 -1.19 -6.30 29.18
CA SER A 209 -2.22 -5.24 29.21
C SER A 209 -2.11 -4.16 28.12
N ASP A 210 -3.23 -3.96 27.39
CA ASP A 210 -3.54 -2.85 26.47
C ASP A 210 -3.58 -1.50 27.24
N VAL A 211 -2.46 -1.12 27.86
CA VAL A 211 -2.33 0.08 28.68
C VAL A 211 -1.70 1.17 27.82
N SER A 212 -2.33 2.34 27.82
CA SER A 212 -1.81 3.50 27.12
C SER A 212 -0.38 3.87 27.52
N ILE A 213 0.35 4.37 26.53
CA ILE A 213 1.76 4.75 26.64
C ILE A 213 1.83 6.23 26.33
N ALA A 214 2.41 7.01 27.23
CA ALA A 214 2.59 8.45 27.08
C ALA A 214 4.08 8.78 27.17
N LEU A 215 4.57 9.52 26.17
CA LEU A 215 5.97 9.95 26.06
C LEU A 215 6.04 11.47 25.95
N ASP A 216 6.93 12.08 26.73
CA ASP A 216 7.02 13.53 26.91
C ASP A 216 8.31 14.12 26.31
N PHE A 217 8.18 14.80 25.17
CA PHE A 217 9.29 15.47 24.48
C PHE A 217 9.32 16.98 24.78
N GLY A 218 8.94 17.36 26.00
CA GLY A 218 8.81 18.76 26.41
C GLY A 218 7.58 19.41 25.79
N ASN A 219 7.81 20.25 24.76
CA ASN A 219 6.73 20.96 24.07
C ASN A 219 5.85 20.03 23.24
N SER A 220 6.37 18.88 22.80
CA SER A 220 5.63 17.88 22.02
C SER A 220 5.34 16.61 22.82
N LYS A 221 4.28 15.88 22.47
CA LYS A 221 3.88 14.62 23.13
C LYS A 221 3.59 13.53 22.11
N PHE A 222 3.78 12.28 22.54
CA PHE A 222 3.32 11.09 21.80
C PHE A 222 2.52 10.18 22.73
N PHE A 223 1.39 9.69 22.24
CA PHE A 223 0.52 8.75 22.93
C PHE A 223 0.27 7.52 22.06
N LYS A 224 0.39 6.31 22.62
CA LYS A 224 -0.17 5.10 22.04
C LYS A 224 -1.38 4.68 22.88
N VAL A 225 -2.52 4.51 22.23
CA VAL A 225 -3.80 4.21 22.89
C VAL A 225 -4.42 2.93 22.32
N PHE A 226 -5.28 2.31 23.11
CA PHE A 226 -5.95 1.05 22.77
C PHE A 226 -7.47 1.14 22.90
N ASP A 227 -7.96 2.18 23.59
CA ASP A 227 -9.37 2.48 23.72
C ASP A 227 -9.72 3.83 23.06
N GLN A 228 -10.95 3.93 22.55
CA GLN A 228 -11.43 5.12 21.88
C GLN A 228 -11.65 6.29 22.85
N GLU A 229 -12.05 6.03 24.10
CA GLU A 229 -12.30 7.08 25.09
C GLU A 229 -10.99 7.79 25.49
N GLU A 230 -9.87 7.06 25.53
CA GLU A 230 -8.53 7.63 25.79
C GLU A 230 -8.15 8.71 24.77
N ILE A 231 -8.61 8.58 23.51
CA ILE A 231 -8.37 9.59 22.48
C ILE A 231 -9.02 10.92 22.90
N PHE A 232 -10.29 10.87 23.31
CA PHE A 232 -11.02 12.08 23.70
C PHE A 232 -10.49 12.67 25.00
N ASP A 233 -10.07 11.85 25.96
CA ASP A 233 -9.41 12.31 27.19
C ASP A 233 -8.12 13.08 26.87
N ILE A 234 -7.31 12.59 25.93
CA ILE A 234 -6.09 13.27 25.48
C ILE A 234 -6.43 14.61 24.81
N LEU A 235 -7.43 14.64 23.92
CA LEU A 235 -7.84 15.88 23.25
C LEU A 235 -8.40 16.91 24.23
N ASN A 236 -9.19 16.48 25.22
CA ASN A 236 -9.72 17.35 26.27
C ASN A 236 -8.61 17.93 27.15
N LYS A 237 -7.57 17.14 27.45
CA LYS A 237 -6.44 17.54 28.31
C LYS A 237 -5.42 18.40 27.58
N HIS A 238 -5.10 18.07 26.33
CA HIS A 238 -3.99 18.67 25.59
C HIS A 238 -4.43 19.69 24.54
N GLY A 239 -5.73 19.81 24.28
CA GLY A 239 -6.28 20.72 23.27
C GLY A 239 -6.41 20.07 21.88
N VAL A 240 -7.16 20.73 21.01
CA VAL A 240 -7.45 20.32 19.63
C VAL A 240 -6.80 21.23 18.57
N ASP A 241 -5.89 22.11 19.01
CA ASP A 241 -5.22 23.12 18.18
C ASP A 241 -4.06 22.56 17.35
N SER A 242 -3.39 21.51 17.84
CA SER A 242 -2.22 20.93 17.17
C SER A 242 -2.06 19.45 17.52
N TYR A 243 -2.78 18.59 16.79
CA TYR A 243 -2.71 17.14 16.97
C TYR A 243 -2.81 16.38 15.65
N MET A 244 -2.36 15.12 15.66
CA MET A 244 -2.54 14.18 14.55
C MET A 244 -2.78 12.78 15.09
N PHE A 245 -3.78 12.11 14.49
CA PHE A 245 -3.96 10.68 14.65
C PHE A 245 -3.02 9.91 13.72
N ILE A 246 -2.34 8.91 14.28
CA ILE A 246 -1.44 8.03 13.55
C ILE A 246 -2.04 6.62 13.53
N ASP A 247 -2.16 6.05 12.34
CA ASP A 247 -2.39 4.62 12.15
C ASP A 247 -1.21 4.08 11.34
N GLY A 248 -1.31 4.01 10.01
CA GLY A 248 -0.21 3.59 9.15
C GLY A 248 0.87 4.64 8.84
N ASN A 249 0.60 5.93 9.08
CA ASN A 249 1.47 7.06 8.71
C ASN A 249 1.86 7.12 7.20
N THR A 250 1.17 6.38 6.35
CA THR A 250 1.54 6.20 4.93
C THR A 250 1.29 7.43 4.07
N GLY A 251 0.40 8.33 4.51
CA GLY A 251 0.12 9.57 3.80
C GLY A 251 1.33 10.51 3.72
N LYS A 252 2.31 10.37 4.62
CA LYS A 252 3.58 11.11 4.57
C LYS A 252 4.29 10.97 3.22
N GLY A 253 4.14 9.83 2.55
CA GLY A 253 4.74 9.61 1.22
C GLY A 253 4.09 10.39 0.08
N ILE A 254 3.09 11.21 0.34
CA ILE A 254 2.33 11.95 -0.68
C ILE A 254 2.51 13.47 -0.52
N ILE A 255 2.93 13.94 0.65
CA ILE A 255 3.03 15.37 0.96
C ILE A 255 4.49 15.80 0.88
N ASP A 256 4.77 16.81 0.07
CA ASP A 256 6.12 17.36 -0.12
C ASP A 256 6.67 18.03 1.15
N HIS A 257 5.83 18.77 1.87
CA HIS A 257 6.18 19.46 3.12
C HIS A 257 5.32 18.95 4.26
N PHE A 258 5.92 18.13 5.12
CA PHE A 258 5.21 17.48 6.21
C PHE A 258 5.90 17.74 7.54
N GLU A 259 5.16 18.33 8.47
CA GLU A 259 5.60 18.54 9.85
C GLU A 259 4.65 17.85 10.82
N TYR A 260 5.22 17.22 11.84
CA TYR A 260 4.43 16.59 12.88
C TYR A 260 3.91 17.64 13.87
N PRO A 261 2.60 17.69 14.16
CA PRO A 261 2.03 18.65 15.10
C PRO A 261 2.48 18.34 16.53
N ARG A 262 2.15 19.22 17.48
CA ARG A 262 2.56 19.13 18.89
C ARG A 262 2.21 17.80 19.53
N VAL A 263 1.01 17.28 19.28
CA VAL A 263 0.50 16.04 19.88
C VAL A 263 0.33 14.95 18.82
N LEU A 264 0.95 13.79 19.01
CA LEU A 264 0.72 12.60 18.19
C LEU A 264 -0.02 11.56 19.00
N ILE A 265 -1.07 10.99 18.42
CA ILE A 265 -1.88 9.94 19.06
C ILE A 265 -1.92 8.75 18.10
N ASP A 266 -1.12 7.73 18.38
CA ASP A 266 -1.16 6.45 17.68
C ASP A 266 -2.38 5.65 18.12
N ILE A 267 -3.33 5.55 17.19
CA ILE A 267 -4.61 4.86 17.31
C ILE A 267 -4.62 3.51 16.59
N SER A 268 -3.45 3.01 16.15
CA SER A 268 -3.33 1.71 15.49
C SER A 268 -3.70 0.52 16.38
N GLY A 269 -3.71 0.71 17.70
CA GLY A 269 -4.15 -0.29 18.69
C GLY A 269 -5.64 -0.31 18.97
N VAL A 270 -6.43 0.67 18.48
CA VAL A 270 -7.82 0.86 18.90
C VAL A 270 -8.73 -0.12 18.17
N LYS A 271 -9.17 -1.17 18.89
CA LYS A 271 -9.94 -2.29 18.32
C LYS A 271 -11.29 -1.86 17.75
N SER A 272 -12.00 -0.94 18.41
CA SER A 272 -13.33 -0.48 17.97
C SER A 272 -13.31 0.14 16.57
N LEU A 273 -12.19 0.72 16.14
CA LEU A 273 -12.02 1.35 14.84
C LEU A 273 -11.60 0.37 13.73
N LYS A 274 -11.35 -0.91 14.04
CA LYS A 274 -10.85 -1.91 13.07
C LYS A 274 -11.80 -3.09 12.85
N GLY A 275 -12.96 -3.11 13.51
CA GLY A 275 -13.98 -4.13 13.31
C GLY A 275 -14.84 -3.90 12.08
N TRP A 276 -15.67 -4.88 11.74
CA TRP A 276 -16.74 -4.74 10.74
C TRP A 276 -17.92 -5.65 11.10
N TYR A 277 -19.11 -5.29 10.62
CA TYR A 277 -20.32 -6.09 10.79
C TYR A 277 -21.38 -5.72 9.73
N LEU A 278 -22.46 -6.50 9.68
CA LEU A 278 -23.61 -6.28 8.78
C LEU A 278 -24.86 -5.97 9.59
N ASP A 279 -25.46 -4.79 9.37
CA ASP A 279 -26.72 -4.33 9.99
C ASP A 279 -27.69 -3.74 8.94
N GLN A 280 -28.01 -4.54 7.92
CA GLN A 280 -28.58 -4.12 6.62
C GLN A 280 -27.55 -3.45 5.71
N ASN A 281 -26.69 -2.61 6.28
CA ASN A 281 -25.53 -2.05 5.58
C ASN A 281 -24.26 -2.83 5.97
N LEU A 282 -23.21 -2.69 5.18
CA LEU A 282 -21.87 -3.12 5.58
C LEU A 282 -21.19 -1.98 6.32
N VAL A 283 -20.95 -2.17 7.62
CA VAL A 283 -20.28 -1.19 8.48
C VAL A 283 -18.83 -1.61 8.67
N LEU A 284 -17.91 -0.71 8.33
CA LEU A 284 -16.47 -0.90 8.44
C LEU A 284 -15.91 0.14 9.40
N GLY A 285 -15.16 -0.29 10.40
CA GLY A 285 -14.40 0.62 11.25
C GLY A 285 -13.48 1.52 10.41
N ALA A 286 -13.36 2.79 10.80
CA ALA A 286 -12.67 3.78 9.99
C ALA A 286 -11.17 3.47 9.82
N ASN A 287 -10.57 2.71 10.74
CA ASN A 287 -9.16 2.32 10.72
C ASN A 287 -8.90 0.91 10.18
N VAL A 288 -9.90 0.28 9.55
CA VAL A 288 -9.66 -0.93 8.74
C VAL A 288 -8.63 -0.59 7.66
N SER A 289 -7.61 -1.45 7.52
CA SER A 289 -6.57 -1.25 6.51
C SER A 289 -7.13 -1.51 5.11
N LEU A 290 -6.53 -0.93 4.08
CA LEU A 290 -6.97 -1.14 2.70
C LEU A 290 -6.87 -2.61 2.28
N GLU A 291 -5.86 -3.33 2.76
CA GLU A 291 -5.71 -4.77 2.47
C GLU A 291 -6.80 -5.60 3.16
N ASP A 292 -7.14 -5.28 4.42
CA ASP A 292 -8.23 -5.97 5.11
C ASP A 292 -9.59 -5.63 4.47
N ALA A 293 -9.78 -4.39 4.03
CA ALA A 293 -10.97 -3.98 3.28
C ALA A 293 -11.13 -4.79 1.98
N ILE A 294 -10.04 -5.05 1.24
CA ILE A 294 -10.07 -5.93 0.06
C ILE A 294 -10.60 -7.32 0.43
N ASN A 295 -10.09 -7.92 1.51
CA ASN A 295 -10.51 -9.25 1.95
C ASN A 295 -12.00 -9.27 2.36
N ILE A 296 -12.43 -8.26 3.13
CA ILE A 296 -13.84 -8.12 3.55
C ILE A 296 -14.74 -7.94 2.33
N PHE A 297 -14.36 -7.07 1.38
CA PHE A 297 -15.12 -6.84 0.14
C PHE A 297 -15.25 -8.11 -0.69
N LYS A 298 -14.16 -8.89 -0.80
CA LYS A 298 -14.19 -10.17 -1.50
C LYS A 298 -15.15 -11.13 -0.83
N GLU A 299 -14.99 -11.38 0.48
CA GLU A 299 -15.85 -12.29 1.27
C GLU A 299 -17.33 -11.89 1.19
N VAL A 300 -17.65 -10.62 1.43
CA VAL A 300 -19.03 -10.13 1.43
C VAL A 300 -19.63 -10.19 0.02
N SER A 301 -18.85 -9.90 -1.04
CA SER A 301 -19.35 -9.98 -2.42
C SER A 301 -19.70 -11.40 -2.86
N GLU A 302 -18.99 -12.40 -2.33
CA GLU A 302 -19.20 -13.83 -2.66
C GLU A 302 -20.36 -14.43 -1.85
N THR A 303 -20.62 -13.91 -0.65
CA THR A 303 -21.62 -14.45 0.28
C THR A 303 -22.96 -13.71 0.28
N ARG A 304 -22.99 -12.43 -0.12
CA ARG A 304 -24.19 -11.57 -0.08
C ARG A 304 -24.47 -10.94 -1.44
N THR A 305 -25.60 -11.33 -2.02
CA THR A 305 -26.01 -10.88 -3.37
C THR A 305 -26.23 -9.37 -3.46
N GLU A 306 -26.73 -8.77 -2.39
CA GLU A 306 -26.98 -7.33 -2.22
C GLU A 306 -25.68 -6.51 -2.12
N PHE A 307 -24.53 -7.16 -1.97
CA PHE A 307 -23.21 -6.54 -1.93
C PHE A 307 -22.28 -7.05 -3.05
N ALA A 308 -22.83 -7.69 -4.09
CA ALA A 308 -22.06 -8.22 -5.21
C ALA A 308 -21.22 -7.14 -5.94
N TYR A 309 -21.61 -5.87 -5.84
CA TYR A 309 -20.87 -4.73 -6.39
C TYR A 309 -19.48 -4.54 -5.74
N LEU A 310 -19.26 -5.06 -4.53
CA LEU A 310 -17.96 -4.99 -3.85
C LEU A 310 -16.86 -5.77 -4.60
N SER A 311 -17.22 -6.72 -5.46
CA SER A 311 -16.26 -7.37 -6.37
C SER A 311 -15.58 -6.36 -7.32
N GLU A 312 -16.26 -5.25 -7.63
CA GLU A 312 -15.68 -4.15 -8.40
C GLU A 312 -14.79 -3.26 -7.53
N PHE A 313 -15.13 -3.07 -6.25
CA PHE A 313 -14.27 -2.38 -5.29
C PHE A 313 -12.94 -3.13 -5.14
N VAL A 314 -12.95 -4.46 -5.00
CA VAL A 314 -11.73 -5.29 -4.92
C VAL A 314 -10.78 -4.96 -6.08
N LYS A 315 -11.27 -5.01 -7.32
CA LYS A 315 -10.44 -4.74 -8.51
C LYS A 315 -9.82 -3.35 -8.49
N HIS A 316 -10.54 -2.36 -7.98
CA HIS A 316 -10.08 -0.97 -7.96
C HIS A 316 -9.12 -0.70 -6.80
N VAL A 317 -9.47 -1.15 -5.58
CA VAL A 317 -8.68 -0.94 -4.37
C VAL A 317 -7.32 -1.65 -4.47
N GLU A 318 -7.24 -2.77 -5.18
CA GLU A 318 -5.98 -3.45 -5.49
C GLU A 318 -5.01 -2.60 -6.34
N LEU A 319 -5.51 -1.60 -7.08
CA LEU A 319 -4.70 -0.63 -7.83
C LEU A 319 -4.21 0.54 -6.97
N ILE A 320 -4.66 0.63 -5.71
CA ILE A 320 -4.21 1.65 -4.77
C ILE A 320 -2.87 1.22 -4.17
N ALA A 321 -1.86 2.06 -4.37
CA ALA A 321 -0.51 1.89 -3.85
C ALA A 321 0.04 0.46 -4.10
N ASN A 322 0.79 -0.07 -3.14
CA ASN A 322 1.33 -1.43 -3.13
C ASN A 322 0.94 -2.14 -1.81
N ALA A 323 1.08 -3.47 -1.76
CA ALA A 323 0.63 -4.25 -0.61
C ALA A 323 1.25 -3.81 0.74
N PRO A 324 2.56 -3.57 0.88
CA PRO A 324 3.13 -3.03 2.12
C PRO A 324 2.47 -1.73 2.60
N VAL A 325 2.14 -0.81 1.69
CA VAL A 325 1.39 0.42 2.03
C VAL A 325 -0.05 0.10 2.45
N ARG A 326 -0.77 -0.73 1.69
CA ARG A 326 -2.19 -1.05 1.97
C ARG A 326 -2.41 -1.80 3.29
N LYS A 327 -1.42 -2.57 3.75
CA LYS A 327 -1.54 -3.34 5.00
C LYS A 327 -1.58 -2.48 6.25
N ILE A 328 -1.07 -1.25 6.19
CA ILE A 328 -1.08 -0.32 7.33
C ILE A 328 -1.84 0.98 7.02
N GLY A 329 -1.99 1.34 5.74
CA GLY A 329 -2.82 2.48 5.32
C GLY A 329 -4.29 2.20 5.60
N SER A 330 -4.97 3.16 6.24
CA SER A 330 -6.36 3.04 6.68
C SER A 330 -7.35 3.79 5.79
N ILE A 331 -8.62 3.37 5.85
CA ILE A 331 -9.72 4.05 5.19
C ILE A 331 -9.82 5.52 5.65
N ALA A 332 -9.83 5.77 6.96
CA ALA A 332 -9.90 7.09 7.56
C ALA A 332 -8.75 7.98 7.08
N GLY A 333 -7.52 7.44 7.09
CA GLY A 333 -6.34 8.16 6.61
C GLY A 333 -6.52 8.61 5.16
N ASN A 334 -7.00 7.71 4.28
CA ASN A 334 -7.23 8.05 2.88
C ASN A 334 -8.30 9.14 2.67
N LEU A 335 -9.43 9.04 3.39
CA LEU A 335 -10.53 10.01 3.29
C LEU A 335 -10.15 11.37 3.89
N MET A 336 -9.44 11.39 5.03
CA MET A 336 -8.94 12.63 5.63
C MET A 336 -7.94 13.34 4.73
N TYR A 337 -7.15 12.60 3.95
CA TYR A 337 -6.28 13.19 2.94
C TYR A 337 -7.05 13.88 1.82
N LYS A 338 -8.12 13.25 1.30
CA LYS A 338 -8.98 13.90 0.30
C LYS A 338 -9.62 15.18 0.82
N ARG A 339 -10.01 15.19 2.10
CA ARG A 339 -10.54 16.39 2.76
C ARG A 339 -9.47 17.47 2.92
N ALA A 340 -8.28 17.12 3.41
CA ALA A 340 -7.22 18.08 3.70
C ALA A 340 -6.57 18.65 2.42
N ILE A 341 -6.51 17.86 1.35
CA ILE A 341 -5.87 18.21 0.08
C ILE A 341 -6.89 17.94 -1.03
N PRO A 342 -7.68 18.95 -1.45
CA PRO A 342 -8.73 18.78 -2.46
C PRO A 342 -8.23 18.19 -3.79
N THR A 343 -6.98 18.44 -4.16
CA THR A 343 -6.35 17.87 -5.37
C THR A 343 -6.00 16.40 -5.25
N TYR A 344 -6.00 15.81 -4.05
CA TYR A 344 -5.65 14.40 -3.86
C TYR A 344 -6.66 13.46 -4.54
N GLN A 345 -6.15 12.56 -5.38
CA GLN A 345 -6.96 11.65 -6.19
C GLN A 345 -7.37 10.39 -5.40
N SER A 346 -8.18 10.57 -4.36
CA SER A 346 -8.64 9.45 -3.53
C SER A 346 -9.58 8.51 -4.31
N ASP A 347 -9.09 7.30 -4.56
CA ASP A 347 -9.88 6.21 -5.16
C ASP A 347 -10.96 5.69 -4.19
N LEU A 348 -10.69 5.65 -2.87
CA LEU A 348 -11.70 5.21 -1.89
C LEU A 348 -12.87 6.19 -1.79
N PHE A 349 -12.58 7.49 -1.73
CA PHE A 349 -13.62 8.53 -1.72
C PHE A 349 -14.50 8.41 -2.96
N LEU A 350 -13.89 8.25 -4.15
CA LEU A 350 -14.60 8.04 -5.41
C LEU A 350 -15.55 6.82 -5.35
N LEU A 351 -15.06 5.66 -4.90
CA LEU A 351 -15.85 4.44 -4.84
C LEU A 351 -17.02 4.57 -3.85
N PHE A 352 -16.74 5.12 -2.67
CA PHE A 352 -17.73 5.29 -1.61
C PHE A 352 -18.81 6.30 -2.00
N GLU A 353 -18.41 7.45 -2.56
CA GLU A 353 -19.37 8.44 -3.08
C GLU A 353 -20.19 7.83 -4.22
N GLY A 354 -19.55 7.06 -5.12
CA GLY A 354 -20.21 6.40 -6.26
C GLY A 354 -21.31 5.41 -5.88
N VAL A 355 -21.33 4.88 -4.66
CA VAL A 355 -22.39 3.98 -4.14
C VAL A 355 -23.30 4.64 -3.11
N GLY A 356 -23.06 5.91 -2.75
CA GLY A 356 -23.85 6.61 -1.72
C GLY A 356 -23.54 6.14 -0.29
N ALA A 357 -22.27 5.84 -0.02
CA ALA A 357 -21.80 5.59 1.33
C ALA A 357 -21.85 6.85 2.19
N TYR A 358 -21.83 6.66 3.51
CA TYR A 358 -21.70 7.74 4.48
C TYR A 358 -20.75 7.36 5.60
N ILE A 359 -20.29 8.35 6.36
CA ILE A 359 -19.43 8.14 7.53
C ILE A 359 -20.13 8.58 8.81
N ASN A 360 -19.72 7.99 9.92
CA ASN A 360 -20.10 8.46 11.25
C ASN A 360 -18.86 9.03 11.94
N VAL A 361 -19.01 10.23 12.49
CA VAL A 361 -17.97 10.93 13.26
C VAL A 361 -18.45 11.19 14.68
N ARG A 362 -17.54 11.15 15.64
CA ARG A 362 -17.81 11.48 17.05
C ARG A 362 -16.89 12.59 17.51
N ASN A 363 -17.44 13.59 18.19
CA ASN A 363 -16.67 14.70 18.73
C ASN A 363 -16.22 14.45 20.18
N VAL A 364 -15.33 15.31 20.69
CA VAL A 364 -14.87 15.32 22.10
C VAL A 364 -15.99 15.41 23.16
N ASN A 365 -17.17 15.92 22.78
CA ASN A 365 -18.33 16.02 23.68
C ASN A 365 -19.23 14.77 23.63
N GLY A 366 -18.83 13.73 22.90
CA GLY A 366 -19.59 12.49 22.73
C GLY A 366 -20.75 12.56 21.73
N LYS A 367 -20.94 13.69 21.03
CA LYS A 367 -21.97 13.81 19.99
C LYS A 367 -21.49 13.09 18.73
N GLU A 368 -22.35 12.22 18.22
CA GLU A 368 -22.15 11.56 16.92
C GLU A 368 -22.93 12.28 15.83
N ASN A 369 -22.31 12.40 14.65
CA ASN A 369 -22.94 12.94 13.45
C ASN A 369 -22.73 11.97 12.28
N LYS A 370 -23.80 11.77 11.51
CA LYS A 370 -23.75 11.11 10.21
C LYS A 370 -23.44 12.16 9.15
N LEU A 371 -22.49 11.87 8.25
CA LEU A 371 -22.10 12.75 7.16
C LEU A 371 -22.06 11.98 5.84
N GLU A 372 -22.73 12.51 4.82
CA GLU A 372 -22.49 12.09 3.44
C GLU A 372 -21.08 12.53 3.00
N LEU A 373 -20.49 11.91 1.99
CA LEU A 373 -19.06 12.15 1.71
C LEU A 373 -18.78 13.56 1.17
N LEU A 374 -19.70 14.14 0.40
CA LEU A 374 -19.57 15.53 -0.05
C LEU A 374 -19.69 16.52 1.12
N ASP A 375 -20.60 16.27 2.07
CA ASP A 375 -20.72 17.08 3.29
C ASP A 375 -19.46 16.97 4.15
N PHE A 376 -18.87 15.77 4.23
CA PHE A 376 -17.63 15.52 4.95
C PHE A 376 -16.46 16.38 4.44
N LEU A 377 -16.37 16.67 3.14
CA LEU A 377 -15.29 17.52 2.61
C LEU A 377 -15.30 18.92 3.24
N ASN A 378 -16.47 19.43 3.62
CA ASN A 378 -16.65 20.77 4.19
C ASN A 378 -16.85 20.76 5.72
N TYR A 379 -17.02 19.59 6.33
CA TYR A 379 -17.25 19.46 7.77
C TYR A 379 -15.98 19.73 8.57
N ASP A 380 -16.04 20.52 9.64
CA ASP A 380 -14.90 20.74 10.54
C ASP A 380 -14.57 19.50 11.37
N MET A 381 -13.45 18.85 11.06
CA MET A 381 -12.99 17.64 11.75
C MET A 381 -12.14 17.95 13.00
N THR A 382 -11.96 19.21 13.38
CA THR A 382 -11.24 19.60 14.59
C THR A 382 -11.93 19.02 15.83
N GLY A 383 -11.20 18.24 16.63
CA GLY A 383 -11.75 17.53 17.80
C GLY A 383 -12.75 16.41 17.46
N ASN A 384 -12.79 15.96 16.20
CA ASN A 384 -13.65 14.86 15.76
C ASN A 384 -12.83 13.64 15.35
N LEU A 385 -13.38 12.46 15.62
CA LEU A 385 -12.84 11.17 15.22
C LEU A 385 -13.82 10.47 14.26
N MET A 386 -13.32 9.99 13.13
CA MET A 386 -14.11 9.13 12.23
C MET A 386 -14.20 7.74 12.85
N ILE A 387 -15.42 7.23 13.04
CA ILE A 387 -15.68 5.97 13.73
C ILE A 387 -15.80 4.82 12.74
N ASN A 388 -16.62 4.99 11.71
CA ASN A 388 -16.86 3.98 10.68
C ASN A 388 -17.32 4.60 9.36
N VAL A 389 -17.25 3.78 8.32
CA VAL A 389 -17.85 3.98 7.00
C VAL A 389 -18.96 2.96 6.81
N VAL A 390 -20.09 3.40 6.27
CA VAL A 390 -21.27 2.55 6.06
C VAL A 390 -21.58 2.47 4.56
N LEU A 391 -21.57 1.24 4.03
CA LEU A 391 -21.84 0.95 2.63
C LEU A 391 -23.25 0.35 2.45
N PRO A 392 -24.08 0.90 1.55
CA PRO A 392 -25.47 0.47 1.39
C PRO A 392 -25.60 -0.82 0.56
N PRO A 393 -26.64 -1.64 0.80
CA PRO A 393 -26.97 -2.74 -0.09
C PRO A 393 -27.49 -2.21 -1.43
N LEU A 394 -27.06 -2.83 -2.53
CA LEU A 394 -27.53 -2.53 -3.88
C LEU A 394 -28.23 -3.75 -4.48
N SER A 395 -29.43 -3.56 -5.02
CA SER A 395 -30.16 -4.63 -5.70
C SER A 395 -29.45 -5.07 -6.99
N SER A 396 -29.81 -6.24 -7.51
CA SER A 396 -29.30 -6.78 -8.79
C SER A 396 -29.63 -5.92 -10.02
N SER A 397 -30.50 -4.93 -9.89
CA SER A 397 -30.77 -3.92 -10.94
C SER A 397 -29.68 -2.85 -11.03
N HIS A 398 -28.78 -2.77 -10.07
CA HIS A 398 -27.65 -1.85 -10.07
C HIS A 398 -26.43 -2.46 -10.76
N ILE A 399 -25.80 -1.70 -11.64
CA ILE A 399 -24.56 -2.11 -12.30
C ILE A 399 -23.49 -1.05 -12.05
N LEU A 400 -22.55 -1.38 -11.17
CA LEU A 400 -21.37 -0.57 -10.86
C LEU A 400 -20.19 -0.97 -11.75
N ARG A 401 -19.50 0.02 -12.32
CA ARG A 401 -18.12 -0.13 -12.82
C ARG A 401 -17.27 1.04 -12.37
N SER A 402 -16.01 0.77 -12.13
CA SER A 402 -15.05 1.80 -11.77
C SER A 402 -13.78 1.67 -12.59
N TYR A 403 -13.10 2.80 -12.79
CA TYR A 403 -11.92 2.87 -13.63
C TYR A 403 -10.88 3.77 -12.99
N LYS A 404 -9.62 3.36 -13.10
CA LYS A 404 -8.47 4.13 -12.65
C LYS A 404 -7.44 4.17 -13.77
N ILE A 405 -7.28 5.32 -14.42
CA ILE A 405 -6.27 5.52 -15.45
C ILE A 405 -5.03 6.11 -14.81
N MET A 406 -3.88 5.46 -15.02
CA MET A 406 -2.63 5.76 -14.34
C MET A 406 -1.47 5.77 -15.35
N PRO A 407 -0.35 6.45 -15.06
CA PRO A 407 0.85 6.40 -15.90
C PRO A 407 1.52 5.00 -15.91
N ARG A 408 1.24 4.18 -14.90
CA ARG A 408 1.68 2.78 -14.79
C ARG A 408 0.59 1.93 -14.13
N ASN A 409 0.63 0.61 -14.34
CA ASN A 409 -0.49 -0.29 -13.99
C ASN A 409 -0.82 -0.38 -12.49
N GLN A 410 0.13 -0.09 -11.59
CA GLN A 410 -0.06 -0.10 -10.14
C GLN A 410 0.90 0.89 -9.48
N ASN A 411 0.69 1.15 -8.18
CA ASN A 411 1.54 2.04 -7.36
C ASN A 411 1.66 3.46 -7.97
N ALA A 412 0.57 4.01 -8.49
CA ALA A 412 0.53 5.36 -9.04
C ALA A 412 -0.80 6.06 -8.72
N LEU A 413 -0.75 7.38 -8.65
CA LEU A 413 -1.93 8.23 -8.58
C LEU A 413 -2.66 8.23 -9.92
N ALA A 414 -3.97 8.46 -9.88
CA ALA A 414 -4.82 8.44 -11.05
C ALA A 414 -4.66 9.73 -11.87
N ILE A 415 -4.46 9.61 -13.18
CA ILE A 415 -4.64 10.71 -14.14
C ILE A 415 -6.11 11.11 -14.16
N VAL A 416 -7.00 10.12 -14.26
CA VAL A 416 -8.45 10.25 -14.06
C VAL A 416 -8.94 8.94 -13.47
N ASN A 417 -9.75 9.02 -12.42
CA ASN A 417 -10.52 7.90 -11.91
C ASN A 417 -12.01 8.23 -11.98
N ALA A 418 -12.84 7.21 -12.19
CA ALA A 418 -14.28 7.37 -12.38
C ALA A 418 -15.05 6.18 -11.83
N ALA A 419 -16.24 6.43 -11.28
CA ALA A 419 -17.18 5.39 -10.90
C ALA A 419 -18.56 5.68 -11.51
N PHE A 420 -19.16 4.65 -12.08
CA PHE A 420 -20.44 4.72 -12.78
C PHE A 420 -21.38 3.67 -12.21
N LEU A 421 -22.50 4.12 -11.67
CA LEU A 421 -23.56 3.29 -11.12
C LEU A 421 -24.87 3.62 -11.84
N LEU A 422 -25.42 2.64 -12.57
CA LEU A 422 -26.75 2.76 -13.16
C LEU A 422 -27.69 1.74 -12.53
N GLU A 423 -28.87 2.20 -12.15
CA GLU A 423 -29.99 1.35 -11.76
C GLU A 423 -30.95 1.20 -12.95
N PHE A 424 -31.36 -0.02 -13.25
CA PHE A 424 -32.27 -0.31 -14.36
C PHE A 424 -33.69 -0.63 -13.87
N GLU A 425 -34.70 0.07 -14.40
CA GLU A 425 -36.13 -0.26 -14.20
C GLU A 425 -36.54 -1.48 -15.04
N SER A 426 -35.96 -1.58 -16.23
CA SER A 426 -36.07 -2.73 -17.14
C SER A 426 -34.72 -2.91 -17.84
N LYS A 427 -34.54 -3.99 -18.61
CA LYS A 427 -33.26 -4.32 -19.29
C LYS A 427 -32.61 -3.18 -20.09
N LYS A 428 -33.35 -2.13 -20.43
CA LYS A 428 -32.86 -1.00 -21.23
C LYS A 428 -33.13 0.36 -20.61
N LYS A 429 -34.04 0.51 -19.66
CA LYS A 429 -34.47 1.82 -19.15
C LYS A 429 -33.83 2.11 -17.80
N ILE A 430 -33.16 3.25 -17.72
CA ILE A 430 -32.47 3.69 -16.50
C ILE A 430 -33.49 4.29 -15.51
N LYS A 431 -33.42 3.86 -14.25
CA LYS A 431 -34.21 4.38 -13.12
C LYS A 431 -33.45 5.48 -12.38
N SER A 432 -32.18 5.25 -12.08
CA SER A 432 -31.30 6.22 -11.41
C SER A 432 -29.86 6.06 -11.93
N ALA A 433 -29.06 7.11 -11.79
CA ALA A 433 -27.68 7.16 -12.25
C ALA A 433 -26.83 7.91 -11.24
N LYS A 434 -25.61 7.42 -10.99
CA LYS A 434 -24.55 8.08 -10.23
C LYS A 434 -23.25 7.99 -11.02
N ILE A 435 -22.67 9.13 -11.35
CA ILE A 435 -21.53 9.28 -12.25
C ILE A 435 -20.58 10.28 -11.60
N VAL A 436 -19.48 9.76 -11.08
CA VAL A 436 -18.50 10.56 -10.34
C VAL A 436 -17.11 10.42 -10.93
N TYR A 437 -16.35 11.51 -10.86
CA TYR A 437 -14.98 11.61 -11.36
C TYR A 437 -14.06 12.25 -10.33
N GLY A 438 -12.83 11.71 -10.22
CA GLY A 438 -11.74 12.37 -9.54
C GLY A 438 -10.68 12.88 -10.52
N ASN A 439 -9.85 13.80 -10.02
CA ASN A 439 -8.81 14.51 -10.78
C ASN A 439 -9.29 15.28 -12.01
N ILE A 440 -10.57 15.60 -12.10
CA ILE A 440 -11.10 16.56 -13.09
C ILE A 440 -11.07 17.96 -12.47
N ASP A 441 -11.71 18.09 -11.31
CA ASP A 441 -11.80 19.30 -10.51
C ASP A 441 -11.42 18.98 -9.04
N PRO A 442 -10.68 19.88 -8.35
CA PRO A 442 -10.36 19.73 -6.92
C PRO A 442 -11.59 19.53 -6.02
N GLU A 443 -12.73 20.16 -6.33
CA GLU A 443 -13.98 20.06 -5.55
C GLU A 443 -14.70 18.72 -5.72
N PHE A 444 -14.14 17.78 -6.51
CA PHE A 444 -14.72 16.49 -6.88
C PHE A 444 -15.96 16.63 -7.78
N VAL A 445 -16.05 15.81 -8.82
CA VAL A 445 -17.06 16.01 -9.88
C VAL A 445 -18.16 14.97 -9.79
N HIS A 446 -19.40 15.46 -9.72
CA HIS A 446 -20.63 14.68 -9.86
C HIS A 446 -21.32 15.12 -11.16
N ALA A 447 -21.46 14.23 -12.14
CA ALA A 447 -22.03 14.55 -13.46
C ALA A 447 -23.56 14.59 -13.43
N THR A 448 -24.09 15.46 -12.59
CA THR A 448 -25.50 15.58 -12.21
C THR A 448 -26.43 15.88 -13.41
N ASN A 449 -25.97 16.67 -14.37
CA ASN A 449 -26.75 16.98 -15.59
C ASN A 449 -26.84 15.73 -16.48
N THR A 450 -25.74 15.00 -16.62
CA THR A 450 -25.70 13.74 -17.36
C THR A 450 -26.57 12.68 -16.69
N GLU A 451 -26.52 12.55 -15.37
CA GLU A 451 -27.38 11.65 -14.59
C GLU A 451 -28.87 11.94 -14.82
N LYS A 452 -29.28 13.20 -14.65
CA LYS A 452 -30.67 13.64 -14.91
C LYS A 452 -31.10 13.36 -16.35
N TYR A 453 -30.19 13.55 -17.31
CA TYR A 453 -30.47 13.27 -18.71
C TYR A 453 -30.75 11.79 -18.97
N LEU A 454 -30.05 10.87 -18.29
CA LEU A 454 -30.16 9.43 -18.49
C LEU A 454 -31.42 8.81 -17.90
N VAL A 455 -31.96 9.39 -16.82
CA VAL A 455 -33.16 8.86 -16.15
C VAL A 455 -34.33 8.72 -17.13
N GLY A 456 -34.93 7.54 -17.14
CA GLY A 456 -36.05 7.18 -18.00
C GLY A 456 -35.69 6.86 -19.45
N LYS A 457 -34.42 6.96 -19.85
CA LYS A 457 -33.96 6.71 -21.23
C LYS A 457 -33.29 5.35 -21.40
N ASN A 458 -33.14 4.98 -22.68
CA ASN A 458 -32.36 3.82 -23.10
C ASN A 458 -30.98 4.25 -23.60
N VAL A 459 -29.97 4.14 -22.73
CA VAL A 459 -28.58 4.53 -23.03
C VAL A 459 -27.93 3.70 -24.15
N PHE A 460 -28.53 2.57 -24.51
CA PHE A 460 -28.05 1.70 -25.58
C PHE A 460 -28.52 2.13 -26.98
N CYS A 461 -29.28 3.22 -27.09
CA CYS A 461 -29.62 3.84 -28.37
C CYS A 461 -28.54 4.86 -28.75
N ASP A 462 -28.05 4.81 -29.99
CA ASP A 462 -26.98 5.69 -30.50
C ASP A 462 -27.28 7.18 -30.26
N HIS A 463 -28.49 7.64 -30.59
CA HIS A 463 -28.91 9.02 -30.32
C HIS A 463 -28.86 9.37 -28.83
N THR A 464 -29.33 8.46 -27.95
CA THR A 464 -29.32 8.73 -26.50
C THR A 464 -27.90 8.81 -25.96
N LEU A 465 -27.01 7.92 -26.43
CA LEU A 465 -25.62 7.88 -26.03
C LEU A 465 -24.84 9.10 -26.51
N GLN A 466 -25.00 9.51 -27.77
CA GLN A 466 -24.34 10.69 -28.32
C GLN A 466 -24.74 11.96 -27.57
N GLU A 467 -26.03 12.15 -27.31
CA GLU A 467 -26.51 13.29 -26.52
C GLU A 467 -26.05 13.20 -25.06
N ALA A 468 -25.99 12.02 -24.44
CA ALA A 468 -25.42 11.87 -23.09
C ALA A 468 -23.93 12.26 -23.06
N ILE A 469 -23.14 11.85 -24.06
CA ILE A 469 -21.73 12.24 -24.20
C ILE A 469 -21.59 13.75 -24.40
N LYS A 470 -22.50 14.38 -25.15
CA LYS A 470 -22.52 15.83 -25.36
C LYS A 470 -22.81 16.58 -24.06
N VAL A 471 -23.84 16.18 -23.33
CA VAL A 471 -24.16 16.75 -22.00
C VAL A 471 -22.96 16.59 -21.06
N LEU A 472 -22.35 15.41 -21.03
CA LEU A 472 -21.17 15.14 -20.22
C LEU A 472 -19.96 15.97 -20.66
N ASN A 473 -19.77 16.19 -21.95
CA ASN A 473 -18.70 17.04 -22.47
C ASN A 473 -18.85 18.49 -22.01
N ASP A 474 -20.08 19.01 -21.95
CA ASP A 474 -20.32 20.37 -21.50
C ASP A 474 -20.20 20.50 -19.96
N GLU A 475 -20.47 19.40 -19.25
CA GLU A 475 -20.39 19.30 -17.78
C GLU A 475 -18.97 19.05 -17.26
N LEU A 476 -18.14 18.25 -17.95
CA LEU A 476 -16.76 17.99 -17.56
C LEU A 476 -15.86 19.17 -17.93
N LEU A 477 -15.49 19.95 -16.91
CA LEU A 477 -14.64 21.13 -17.02
C LEU A 477 -13.37 20.94 -16.17
N PRO A 478 -12.33 20.24 -16.69
CA PRO A 478 -11.12 20.04 -15.91
C PRO A 478 -10.38 21.36 -15.66
N VAL A 479 -9.86 21.52 -14.44
CA VAL A 479 -9.06 22.68 -14.02
C VAL A 479 -7.58 22.38 -14.23
N GLU A 480 -6.78 23.33 -14.74
CA GLU A 480 -5.33 23.15 -14.90
C GLU A 480 -4.66 22.94 -13.54
N LEU A 481 -3.85 21.89 -13.43
CA LEU A 481 -3.14 21.54 -12.20
C LEU A 481 -1.66 21.32 -12.53
N PRO A 482 -0.71 22.02 -11.88
CA PRO A 482 0.72 21.81 -12.11
C PRO A 482 1.13 20.35 -11.88
N GLY A 483 1.91 19.79 -12.80
CA GLY A 483 2.39 18.40 -12.71
C GLY A 483 1.39 17.33 -13.21
N GLU A 484 0.14 17.69 -13.44
CA GLU A 484 -0.89 16.80 -13.98
C GLU A 484 -0.92 16.80 -15.52
N GLN A 485 -1.66 15.86 -16.09
CA GLN A 485 -1.90 15.83 -17.53
C GLN A 485 -2.80 16.98 -17.97
N SER A 486 -2.65 17.41 -19.23
CA SER A 486 -3.39 18.53 -19.80
C SER A 486 -4.91 18.40 -19.63
N ILE A 487 -5.60 19.56 -19.53
CA ILE A 487 -7.07 19.62 -19.46
C ILE A 487 -7.72 18.80 -20.59
N GLU A 488 -7.22 18.91 -21.82
CA GLU A 488 -7.77 18.19 -22.97
C GLU A 488 -7.65 16.67 -22.81
N CYS A 489 -6.51 16.19 -22.29
CA CYS A 489 -6.28 14.78 -22.03
C CYS A 489 -7.27 14.25 -20.98
N ARG A 490 -7.38 14.92 -19.84
CA ARG A 490 -8.28 14.51 -18.75
C ARG A 490 -9.75 14.57 -19.15
N LYS A 491 -10.17 15.58 -19.92
CA LYS A 491 -11.53 15.66 -20.49
C LYS A 491 -11.83 14.49 -21.41
N LYS A 492 -10.95 14.21 -22.39
CA LYS A 492 -11.12 13.07 -23.31
C LYS A 492 -11.13 11.73 -22.58
N LEU A 493 -10.29 11.56 -21.57
CA LEU A 493 -10.31 10.37 -20.71
C LEU A 493 -11.65 10.23 -19.99
N GLY A 494 -12.17 11.29 -19.37
CA GLY A 494 -13.46 11.28 -18.67
C GLY A 494 -14.62 10.82 -19.58
N LEU A 495 -14.70 11.37 -20.80
CA LEU A 495 -15.68 10.98 -21.81
C LEU A 495 -15.48 9.54 -22.30
N GLY A 496 -14.22 9.15 -22.56
CA GLY A 496 -13.87 7.81 -23.00
C GLY A 496 -14.19 6.73 -21.97
N LEU A 497 -14.04 7.04 -20.68
CA LEU A 497 -14.41 6.14 -19.58
C LEU A 497 -15.92 5.93 -19.49
N PHE A 498 -16.73 6.98 -19.66
CA PHE A 498 -18.19 6.83 -19.74
C PHE A 498 -18.59 5.96 -20.94
N TYR A 499 -18.01 6.20 -22.11
CA TYR A 499 -18.28 5.37 -23.28
C TYR A 499 -17.85 3.90 -23.08
N LYS A 500 -16.68 3.67 -22.48
CA LYS A 500 -16.19 2.33 -22.10
C LYS A 500 -17.16 1.64 -21.13
N TYR A 501 -17.70 2.36 -20.16
CA TYR A 501 -18.71 1.85 -19.23
C TYR A 501 -19.96 1.37 -19.97
N ILE A 502 -20.53 2.21 -20.84
CA ILE A 502 -21.74 1.85 -21.60
C ILE A 502 -21.49 0.62 -22.48
N LEU A 503 -20.33 0.53 -23.14
CA LEU A 503 -19.94 -0.65 -23.92
C LEU A 503 -19.79 -1.90 -23.04
N ASN A 504 -19.26 -1.77 -21.82
CA ASN A 504 -19.06 -2.89 -20.90
C ASN A 504 -20.39 -3.51 -20.45
N ILE A 505 -21.41 -2.69 -20.21
CA ILE A 505 -22.71 -3.14 -19.70
C ILE A 505 -23.74 -3.39 -20.82
N ALA A 506 -23.39 -3.13 -22.08
CA ALA A 506 -24.28 -3.28 -23.22
C ALA A 506 -24.74 -4.75 -23.37
N PRO A 507 -26.05 -5.00 -23.51
CA PRO A 507 -26.55 -6.35 -23.78
C PRO A 507 -25.95 -6.93 -25.07
N SER A 508 -25.72 -8.24 -25.10
CA SER A 508 -25.21 -8.95 -26.27
C SER A 508 -26.01 -8.61 -27.54
N GLY A 509 -25.31 -8.27 -28.62
CA GLY A 509 -25.91 -7.87 -29.89
C GLY A 509 -26.33 -6.40 -30.01
N THR A 510 -26.14 -5.59 -28.96
CA THR A 510 -26.42 -4.14 -29.01
C THR A 510 -25.33 -3.37 -29.77
N ALA A 511 -24.06 -3.64 -29.46
CA ALA A 511 -22.93 -2.99 -30.09
C ALA A 511 -22.33 -3.89 -31.20
N LEU A 512 -21.80 -3.27 -32.25
CA LEU A 512 -21.04 -4.00 -33.27
C LEU A 512 -19.77 -4.62 -32.66
N ASN A 513 -19.39 -5.81 -33.12
CA ASN A 513 -18.23 -6.55 -32.62
C ASN A 513 -16.93 -5.74 -32.57
N LYS A 514 -16.73 -4.82 -33.54
CA LYS A 514 -15.56 -3.92 -33.59
C LYS A 514 -15.44 -2.96 -32.39
N TYR A 515 -16.54 -2.68 -31.69
CA TYR A 515 -16.56 -1.77 -30.54
C TYR A 515 -16.50 -2.51 -29.19
N ILE A 516 -16.84 -3.80 -29.15
CA ILE A 516 -16.94 -4.58 -27.91
C ILE A 516 -15.60 -4.62 -27.15
N SER A 517 -14.48 -4.69 -27.85
CA SER A 517 -13.14 -4.65 -27.24
C SER A 517 -12.88 -3.37 -26.44
N GLY A 518 -13.54 -2.25 -26.81
CA GLY A 518 -13.46 -0.98 -26.10
C GLY A 518 -14.07 -1.02 -24.70
N GLY A 519 -15.00 -1.94 -24.41
CA GLY A 519 -15.66 -2.07 -23.11
C GLY A 519 -14.84 -2.82 -22.05
N ASN A 520 -13.82 -3.59 -22.46
CA ASN A 520 -13.02 -4.40 -21.53
C ASN A 520 -11.74 -3.67 -21.09
N LEU A 521 -11.25 -3.97 -19.89
CA LEU A 521 -9.93 -3.55 -19.44
C LEU A 521 -8.86 -4.51 -19.98
N LEU A 522 -7.67 -3.97 -20.25
CA LEU A 522 -6.54 -4.78 -20.68
C LEU A 522 -6.08 -5.67 -19.51
N SER A 523 -6.18 -6.98 -19.67
CA SER A 523 -5.56 -7.95 -18.76
C SER A 523 -4.24 -8.43 -19.34
N ARG A 524 -3.20 -8.49 -18.51
CA ARG A 524 -1.88 -9.01 -18.90
C ARG A 524 -1.72 -10.42 -18.35
N PRO A 525 -1.22 -11.39 -19.15
CA PRO A 525 -0.83 -12.68 -18.62
C PRO A 525 0.40 -12.54 -17.70
N VAL A 526 0.70 -13.59 -16.94
CA VAL A 526 1.92 -13.71 -16.13
C VAL A 526 3.14 -13.46 -17.02
N SER A 527 4.08 -12.64 -16.55
CA SER A 527 5.25 -12.26 -17.33
C SER A 527 6.19 -13.45 -17.51
N THR A 528 6.57 -13.75 -18.76
CA THR A 528 7.51 -14.83 -19.11
C THR A 528 8.67 -14.31 -19.96
N GLY A 529 9.79 -15.05 -19.99
CA GLY A 529 10.91 -14.78 -20.88
C GLY A 529 11.92 -15.93 -20.87
N LYS A 530 12.70 -16.05 -21.96
CA LYS A 530 13.70 -17.10 -22.12
C LYS A 530 15.01 -16.49 -22.66
N PRO A 531 16.11 -16.50 -21.89
CA PRO A 531 17.42 -16.12 -22.42
C PRO A 531 17.94 -17.24 -23.35
N ASP A 532 18.64 -16.84 -24.41
CA ASP A 532 19.33 -17.76 -25.34
C ASP A 532 20.77 -17.28 -25.53
N TYR A 533 21.74 -18.14 -25.21
CA TYR A 533 23.16 -17.85 -25.31
C TYR A 533 23.97 -19.14 -25.45
N GLN A 534 25.19 -19.02 -26.01
CA GLN A 534 26.09 -20.15 -26.23
C GLN A 534 27.19 -20.17 -25.18
N THR A 535 27.48 -21.35 -24.62
CA THR A 535 28.59 -21.57 -23.70
C THR A 535 29.58 -22.56 -24.29
N HIS A 536 30.88 -22.35 -24.08
CA HIS A 536 31.91 -23.26 -24.56
C HIS A 536 32.87 -23.63 -23.43
N PRO A 537 32.82 -24.86 -22.88
CA PRO A 537 33.60 -25.23 -21.70
C PRO A 537 35.12 -25.03 -21.83
N SER A 538 35.67 -25.10 -23.03
CA SER A 538 37.10 -24.84 -23.28
C SER A 538 37.51 -23.38 -23.10
N LEU A 539 36.55 -22.45 -23.14
CA LEU A 539 36.76 -21.01 -22.91
C LEU A 539 36.45 -20.60 -21.47
N PHE A 540 36.04 -21.52 -20.60
CA PHE A 540 35.73 -21.17 -19.22
C PHE A 540 37.00 -20.68 -18.48
N PRO A 541 36.91 -19.57 -17.72
CA PRO A 541 35.68 -18.89 -17.27
C PRO A 541 35.14 -17.76 -18.17
N LEU A 542 35.73 -17.48 -19.35
CA LEU A 542 35.41 -16.29 -20.16
C LEU A 542 33.94 -16.19 -20.59
N ASN A 543 33.32 -17.30 -21.00
CA ASN A 543 31.90 -17.36 -21.37
C ASN A 543 31.08 -18.30 -20.46
N GLN A 544 31.61 -18.59 -19.27
CA GLN A 544 30.87 -19.33 -18.27
C GLN A 544 29.84 -18.39 -17.62
N PRO A 545 28.56 -18.77 -17.53
CA PRO A 545 27.56 -17.98 -16.80
C PRO A 545 27.82 -18.15 -15.30
N ILE A 546 28.73 -17.34 -14.77
CA ILE A 546 29.04 -17.30 -13.34
C ILE A 546 28.16 -16.27 -12.64
N ASN A 547 27.74 -16.59 -11.42
CA ASN A 547 27.05 -15.63 -10.57
C ASN A 547 27.99 -14.46 -10.24
N LYS A 548 27.42 -13.27 -10.09
CA LYS A 548 28.17 -12.10 -9.64
C LYS A 548 28.81 -12.39 -8.26
N LEU A 549 30.09 -12.05 -8.11
CA LEU A 549 30.86 -12.33 -6.89
C LEU A 549 30.19 -11.78 -5.61
N GLU A 550 29.67 -10.56 -5.67
CA GLU A 550 29.02 -9.91 -4.53
C GLU A 550 27.52 -10.24 -4.40
N ALA A 551 26.98 -11.15 -5.23
CA ALA A 551 25.54 -11.40 -5.26
C ALA A 551 24.99 -11.86 -3.91
N GLU A 552 25.69 -12.75 -3.23
CA GLU A 552 25.28 -13.29 -1.93
C GLU A 552 25.24 -12.20 -0.85
N ILE A 553 26.31 -11.40 -0.73
CA ILE A 553 26.37 -10.31 0.25
C ILE A 553 25.37 -9.19 -0.07
N GLN A 554 24.96 -9.03 -1.33
CA GLN A 554 23.87 -8.13 -1.71
C GLN A 554 22.51 -8.68 -1.32
N ALA A 555 22.31 -10.00 -1.45
CA ALA A 555 21.07 -10.67 -1.07
C ALA A 555 20.89 -10.75 0.45
N SER A 556 21.96 -10.78 1.24
CA SER A 556 21.90 -10.75 2.71
C SER A 556 21.97 -9.37 3.34
N GLY A 557 22.15 -8.31 2.53
CA GLY A 557 22.27 -6.93 3.02
C GLY A 557 23.64 -6.59 3.62
N GLU A 558 24.61 -7.51 3.55
CA GLU A 558 25.98 -7.34 4.05
C GLU A 558 26.86 -6.48 3.13
N ALA A 559 26.44 -6.26 1.89
CA ALA A 559 27.07 -5.30 0.99
C ALA A 559 26.92 -3.88 1.55
N MET A 560 28.05 -3.24 1.82
CA MET A 560 28.11 -1.87 2.32
C MET A 560 28.10 -0.86 1.18
N TYR A 561 27.18 0.09 1.24
CA TYR A 561 27.13 1.27 0.38
C TYR A 561 27.55 2.51 1.18
N ALA A 562 27.70 3.65 0.51
CA ALA A 562 28.20 4.88 1.15
C ALA A 562 27.40 5.28 2.40
N ASN A 563 26.06 5.16 2.37
CA ASN A 563 25.19 5.50 3.50
C ASN A 563 25.10 4.41 4.59
N ASP A 564 25.77 3.27 4.39
CA ASP A 564 25.81 2.16 5.36
C ASP A 564 27.04 2.22 6.27
N LEU A 565 27.97 3.16 6.00
CA LEU A 565 29.14 3.37 6.85
C LEU A 565 28.67 3.84 8.24
N PRO A 566 29.23 3.27 9.33
CA PRO A 566 28.92 3.73 10.67
C PRO A 566 29.29 5.20 10.87
N PRO A 567 28.53 5.95 11.68
CA PRO A 567 28.82 7.35 11.93
C PRO A 567 30.18 7.51 12.62
N LEU A 568 30.96 8.50 12.18
CA LEU A 568 32.26 8.81 12.76
C LEU A 568 32.13 9.82 13.92
N PRO A 569 33.05 9.80 14.91
CA PRO A 569 33.07 10.83 15.95
C PRO A 569 33.16 12.23 15.34
N ARG A 570 32.21 13.10 15.70
CA ARG A 570 32.09 14.48 15.18
C ARG A 570 31.72 14.58 13.70
N GLU A 571 31.16 13.53 13.12
CA GLU A 571 30.50 13.62 11.82
C GLU A 571 29.39 14.68 11.84
N VAL A 572 29.26 15.41 10.74
CA VAL A 572 28.24 16.44 10.54
C VAL A 572 27.47 16.13 9.25
N PHE A 573 26.19 16.50 9.23
CA PHE A 573 25.34 16.35 8.06
C PHE A 573 25.18 17.70 7.34
N GLY A 574 25.32 17.69 6.02
CA GLY A 574 25.09 18.86 5.17
C GLY A 574 23.73 18.79 4.47
N ALA A 575 23.04 19.92 4.37
CA ALA A 575 21.83 20.08 3.58
C ALA A 575 22.00 21.27 2.61
N PHE A 576 21.44 21.16 1.41
CA PHE A 576 21.51 22.22 0.40
C PHE A 576 20.23 23.06 0.43
N ALA A 577 20.38 24.40 0.45
CA ALA A 577 19.31 25.32 0.11
C ALA A 577 19.31 25.56 -1.42
N LEU A 578 18.22 25.20 -2.09
CA LEU A 578 18.11 25.29 -3.55
C LEU A 578 17.29 26.54 -3.96
N SER A 579 17.55 27.07 -5.15
CA SER A 579 16.74 28.15 -5.72
C SER A 579 15.29 27.70 -5.89
N THR A 580 14.34 28.52 -5.45
CA THR A 580 12.91 28.31 -5.66
C THR A 580 12.38 28.97 -6.94
N VAL A 581 13.24 29.68 -7.67
CA VAL A 581 12.94 30.34 -8.94
C VAL A 581 13.84 29.82 -10.07
N TYR A 582 13.31 29.85 -11.30
CA TYR A 582 14.06 29.44 -12.49
C TYR A 582 15.20 30.42 -12.84
N SER A 583 14.94 31.73 -12.71
CA SER A 583 15.91 32.78 -12.99
C SER A 583 15.64 33.96 -12.06
N GLY A 584 16.69 34.48 -11.44
CA GLY A 584 16.63 35.60 -10.51
C GLY A 584 18.03 35.96 -9.99
N GLU A 585 18.14 37.11 -9.35
CA GLU A 585 19.35 37.54 -8.62
C GLU A 585 19.14 37.32 -7.12
N VAL A 586 20.17 36.86 -6.42
CA VAL A 586 20.13 36.72 -4.96
C VAL A 586 20.42 38.09 -4.36
N ASP A 587 19.39 38.71 -3.78
CA ASP A 587 19.53 40.00 -3.08
C ASP A 587 20.11 39.80 -1.68
N THR A 588 19.49 38.92 -0.89
CA THR A 588 19.88 38.65 0.49
C THR A 588 19.81 37.15 0.81
N ILE A 589 20.70 36.69 1.69
CA ILE A 589 20.66 35.36 2.31
C ILE A 589 20.55 35.59 3.81
N ASP A 590 19.36 35.36 4.36
CA ASP A 590 19.11 35.40 5.79
C ASP A 590 19.35 34.01 6.39
N VAL A 591 20.17 33.95 7.44
CA VAL A 591 20.54 32.72 8.14
C VAL A 591 20.18 32.75 9.62
N ASP A 592 19.52 33.82 10.08
CA ASP A 592 19.33 34.08 11.51
C ASP A 592 18.47 33.00 12.17
N GLU A 593 17.44 32.47 11.50
CA GLU A 593 16.59 31.39 12.04
C GLU A 593 17.26 30.01 12.04
N ILE A 594 18.38 29.83 11.31
CA ILE A 594 19.06 28.53 11.16
C ILE A 594 20.24 28.40 12.14
N MET A 595 20.83 29.51 12.56
CA MET A 595 22.05 29.55 13.38
C MET A 595 21.79 29.52 14.91
N VAL A 596 20.53 29.33 15.33
CA VAL A 596 20.07 29.20 16.73
C VAL A 596 20.04 27.74 17.15
#